data_AF-A0AA37QG38-F1
#
_entry.id   AF-A0AA37QG38-F1
#
_cell.length_a   1.000
_cell.length_b   1.000
_cell.length_c   1.000
_cell.angle_alpha   90.00
_cell.angle_beta   90.00
_cell.angle_gamma   90.00
#
_symmetry.space_group_name_H-M   'P 1'
#
loop_
_entity.id
_entity.type
_entity.pdbx_description
1 polymer ?
#
loop_
_entity_poly.entity_id
_entity_poly.type
_entity_poly.pdbx_seq_one_letter_code
_entity_poly.pdbx_strand_id
1 'polypeptide(L)'
;MSSRRPARPVVLLATIASAVFAACAEGASSAGAANATPDPAPVARAGPPRASPADSIAAAARATVMDSTPVPATAPASTGPAAIATDTGTRVTQDTAAAAAAARARAVANGTQEAERGGLLGPKAGDRHIAFRNAGSNLDSLWPVKGPAPLPGSILPAKRIVAFYGNPLSRRMGILGEFDSEEMLRKLDAEVAAWNALDPAHPVQPALHLIVLVADATPGASGKYRTRHDSAMIEKVYGWARSRNALLFVDLQVGQSTLQHELPWIEKFLVRPDVHLGIDPEFSMKGGGIPGRRIGTYDAADINYASRFLSDLVKKHQLPPKILVVHRFTPRGVTNYKQIALDPNVQIVMHMDGFGPPWMKRDTYWRDIKREPVQFTGWKQFTKAKNDRPPTPRSEILRLWPVPLYIQIQ
;
A
#
# COMPACT_ATOMS: atom_id res chain seq x y z
N MET A 1 9.11 -81.85 -1.40
CA MET A 1 8.83 -80.56 -2.07
C MET A 1 9.78 -79.52 -1.47
N SER A 2 11.04 -79.50 -1.91
CA SER A 2 11.63 -78.51 -2.85
C SER A 2 11.45 -77.05 -2.36
N SER A 3 12.47 -76.21 -2.13
CA SER A 3 13.93 -76.30 -2.26
C SER A 3 14.59 -75.04 -1.65
N ARG A 4 15.58 -75.25 -0.76
CA ARG A 4 16.88 -74.55 -0.58
C ARG A 4 16.97 -73.01 -0.38
N ARG A 5 17.53 -72.63 0.79
CA ARG A 5 18.36 -71.41 1.07
C ARG A 5 19.75 -71.52 0.36
N PRO A 6 20.78 -70.61 0.46
CA PRO A 6 20.98 -69.42 1.32
C PRO A 6 21.82 -68.22 0.74
N ALA A 7 22.11 -67.24 1.62
CA ALA A 7 23.36 -66.45 1.77
C ALA A 7 23.56 -65.07 1.06
N ARG A 8 23.93 -64.07 1.88
CA ARG A 8 24.59 -62.78 1.56
C ARG A 8 26.11 -63.01 1.35
N PRO A 9 26.90 -62.08 0.75
CA PRO A 9 27.57 -61.05 1.57
C PRO A 9 27.90 -59.70 0.88
N VAL A 10 28.47 -58.82 1.70
CA VAL A 10 29.03 -57.46 1.52
C VAL A 10 30.21 -57.40 0.53
N VAL A 11 30.39 -56.29 -0.19
CA VAL A 11 31.72 -55.81 -0.65
C VAL A 11 31.85 -54.29 -0.44
N LEU A 12 32.87 -53.95 0.33
CA LEU A 12 33.52 -52.65 0.51
C LEU A 12 34.66 -52.58 -0.52
N LEU A 13 34.88 -51.44 -1.19
CA LEU A 13 36.21 -51.14 -1.74
C LEU A 13 36.54 -49.65 -1.60
N ALA A 14 37.78 -49.43 -1.16
CA ALA A 14 38.40 -48.17 -0.80
C ALA A 14 39.57 -47.86 -1.77
N THR A 15 40.10 -46.64 -1.63
CA THR A 15 41.45 -46.13 -2.01
C THR A 15 41.77 -45.97 -3.50
N ILE A 16 42.29 -44.81 -3.95
CA ILE A 16 43.72 -44.37 -3.98
C ILE A 16 43.73 -42.82 -4.21
N ALA A 17 44.27 -41.93 -3.35
CA ALA A 17 45.66 -41.41 -3.24
C ALA A 17 46.24 -40.87 -4.59
N SER A 18 46.86 -39.70 -4.81
CA SER A 18 47.82 -38.87 -4.07
C SER A 18 48.01 -37.52 -4.83
N ALA A 19 48.24 -36.41 -4.11
CA ALA A 19 49.45 -35.55 -4.09
C ALA A 19 49.75 -34.66 -5.34
N VAL A 20 49.69 -33.32 -5.26
CA VAL A 20 50.71 -32.31 -4.83
C VAL A 20 51.60 -31.80 -5.97
N PHE A 21 51.72 -30.46 -6.06
CA PHE A 21 52.78 -29.52 -6.55
C PHE A 21 52.11 -28.36 -7.32
N ALA A 22 52.05 -27.09 -6.90
CA ALA A 22 52.98 -26.12 -6.28
C ALA A 22 54.03 -25.50 -7.23
N ALA A 23 54.12 -24.16 -7.17
CA ALA A 23 55.09 -23.20 -7.72
C ALA A 23 54.93 -22.82 -9.22
N CYS A 24 54.67 -21.56 -9.60
CA CYS A 24 55.36 -20.27 -9.39
C CYS A 24 56.46 -19.97 -10.43
N ALA A 25 56.26 -18.81 -11.09
CA ALA A 25 57.24 -17.78 -11.44
C ALA A 25 58.12 -17.89 -12.72
N GLU A 26 57.90 -16.87 -13.56
CA GLU A 26 58.89 -15.90 -14.08
C GLU A 26 59.72 -16.13 -15.36
N GLY A 27 59.68 -15.06 -16.19
CA GLY A 27 60.78 -14.51 -16.98
C GLY A 27 60.87 -14.98 -18.44
N ALA A 28 61.20 -14.18 -19.47
CA ALA A 28 61.43 -12.74 -19.69
C ALA A 28 61.86 -12.58 -21.18
N SER A 29 61.96 -11.32 -21.65
CA SER A 29 62.60 -10.79 -22.89
C SER A 29 61.82 -10.83 -24.21
N SER A 30 61.87 -9.82 -25.10
CA SER A 30 62.52 -8.49 -25.16
C SER A 30 62.01 -7.78 -26.44
N ALA A 31 61.57 -6.52 -26.40
CA ALA A 31 62.27 -5.27 -26.80
C ALA A 31 61.80 -4.66 -28.14
N GLY A 32 61.56 -3.34 -28.13
CA GLY A 32 61.34 -2.49 -29.32
C GLY A 32 60.63 -1.17 -28.97
N ALA A 33 61.39 -0.11 -28.76
CA ALA A 33 60.96 1.21 -28.28
C ALA A 33 60.52 2.19 -29.39
N ALA A 34 59.61 3.14 -29.07
CA ALA A 34 59.60 4.50 -29.64
C ALA A 34 58.72 5.46 -28.80
N ASN A 35 59.21 6.71 -28.67
CA ASN A 35 58.74 7.83 -27.86
C ASN A 35 57.31 8.36 -28.14
N ALA A 36 56.62 8.83 -27.09
CA ALA A 36 55.91 10.13 -27.05
C ALA A 36 55.29 10.40 -25.65
N THR A 37 55.67 11.55 -25.05
CA THR A 37 54.96 12.42 -24.07
C THR A 37 53.95 11.86 -23.05
N PRO A 38 54.02 12.24 -21.76
CA PRO A 38 53.01 11.86 -20.76
C PRO A 38 51.76 12.75 -20.84
N ASP A 39 50.62 12.15 -21.17
CA ASP A 39 49.29 12.73 -20.94
C ASP A 39 48.94 12.68 -19.44
N PRO A 40 48.24 13.70 -18.89
CA PRO A 40 47.89 13.74 -17.48
C PRO A 40 46.78 12.73 -17.14
N ALA A 41 46.85 12.17 -15.94
CA ALA A 41 45.88 11.22 -15.38
C ALA A 41 44.42 11.73 -15.47
N PRO A 42 43.43 10.85 -15.75
CA PRO A 42 42.04 11.26 -15.72
C PRO A 42 41.61 11.53 -14.28
N VAL A 43 41.32 12.79 -14.00
CA VAL A 43 40.65 13.24 -12.78
C VAL A 43 39.28 12.57 -12.71
N ALA A 44 39.08 11.71 -11.71
CA ALA A 44 37.79 11.14 -11.40
C ALA A 44 36.81 12.27 -11.05
N ARG A 45 35.95 12.65 -12.00
CA ARG A 45 34.77 13.47 -11.71
C ARG A 45 33.80 12.62 -10.89
N ALA A 46 33.75 12.90 -9.59
CA ALA A 46 32.64 12.47 -8.75
C ALA A 46 31.33 12.97 -9.39
N GLY A 47 30.52 12.04 -9.89
CA GLY A 47 29.18 12.35 -10.36
C GLY A 47 28.33 12.90 -9.20
N PRO A 48 27.35 13.77 -9.47
CA PRO A 48 26.47 14.28 -8.43
C PRO A 48 25.74 13.11 -7.72
N PRO A 49 25.42 13.25 -6.43
CA PRO A 49 24.82 12.16 -5.66
C PRO A 49 23.51 11.68 -6.30
N ARG A 50 23.38 10.36 -6.47
CA ARG A 50 22.15 9.70 -6.93
C ARG A 50 21.02 10.05 -5.96
N ALA A 51 20.05 10.83 -6.41
CA ALA A 51 18.78 10.98 -5.70
C ALA A 51 18.10 9.60 -5.64
N SER A 52 17.68 9.18 -4.44
CA SER A 52 16.94 7.92 -4.29
C SER A 52 15.48 8.13 -4.72
N PRO A 53 14.76 7.10 -5.21
CA PRO A 53 13.33 7.20 -5.51
C PRO A 53 12.47 7.69 -4.32
N ALA A 54 12.94 7.47 -3.08
CA ALA A 54 12.30 7.98 -1.87
C ALA A 54 12.36 9.52 -1.76
N ASP A 55 13.32 10.18 -2.40
CA ASP A 55 13.37 11.63 -2.51
C ASP A 55 12.38 12.15 -3.57
N SER A 56 12.04 11.33 -4.57
CA SER A 56 11.10 11.68 -5.64
C SER A 56 9.63 11.64 -5.19
N ILE A 57 9.26 10.73 -4.29
CA ILE A 57 7.91 10.72 -3.67
C ILE A 57 7.74 11.95 -2.75
N ALA A 58 8.79 12.33 -2.01
CA ALA A 58 8.79 13.55 -1.21
C ALA A 58 8.78 14.83 -2.07
N ALA A 59 9.43 14.81 -3.24
CA ALA A 59 9.40 15.91 -4.22
C ALA A 59 8.03 16.04 -4.90
N ALA A 60 7.39 14.93 -5.27
CA ALA A 60 6.03 14.92 -5.80
C ALA A 60 5.00 15.45 -4.78
N ALA A 61 5.18 15.13 -3.49
CA ALA A 61 4.36 15.65 -2.41
C ALA A 61 4.54 17.16 -2.16
N ARG A 62 5.73 17.73 -2.39
CA ARG A 62 5.97 19.18 -2.24
C ARG A 62 5.21 20.01 -3.27
N ALA A 63 4.91 19.46 -4.45
CA ALA A 63 4.17 20.17 -5.50
C ALA A 63 2.66 20.26 -5.22
N THR A 64 2.09 19.38 -4.39
CA THR A 64 0.63 19.33 -4.13
C THR A 64 0.18 20.27 -3.00
N VAL A 65 1.10 20.90 -2.27
CA VAL A 65 0.77 21.82 -1.15
C VAL A 65 0.50 23.26 -1.63
N MET A 66 0.76 23.58 -2.91
CA MET A 66 0.66 24.96 -3.42
C MET A 66 -0.65 25.32 -4.12
N ASP A 67 -1.63 24.41 -4.23
CA ASP A 67 -2.89 24.69 -4.94
C ASP A 67 -4.13 24.57 -4.03
N SER A 68 -4.12 25.36 -2.95
CA SER A 68 -5.32 25.61 -2.16
C SER A 68 -5.19 26.92 -1.38
N THR A 69 -5.10 28.04 -2.10
CA THR A 69 -5.38 29.37 -1.54
C THR A 69 -6.78 29.82 -2.00
N PRO A 70 -7.76 29.95 -1.11
CA PRO A 70 -9.04 30.57 -1.46
C PRO A 70 -8.86 32.08 -1.61
N VAL A 71 -9.33 32.62 -2.74
CA VAL A 71 -9.49 34.06 -2.99
C VAL A 71 -10.62 34.60 -2.09
N PRO A 72 -10.42 35.67 -1.29
CA PRO A 72 -11.49 36.23 -0.47
C PRO A 72 -12.37 37.18 -1.29
N ALA A 73 -13.70 36.99 -1.21
CA ALA A 73 -14.69 37.93 -1.69
C ALA A 73 -15.13 38.87 -0.54
N THR A 74 -14.89 40.16 -0.73
CA THR A 74 -15.34 41.30 0.09
C THR A 74 -16.73 41.77 -0.29
N ALA A 75 -17.58 42.14 0.69
CA ALA A 75 -18.47 43.33 0.75
C ALA A 75 -19.32 43.30 2.06
N PRO A 76 -20.04 44.37 2.47
CA PRO A 76 -19.52 45.44 3.34
C PRO A 76 -20.34 45.65 4.64
N ALA A 77 -19.85 46.55 5.49
CA ALA A 77 -20.41 46.96 6.78
C ALA A 77 -21.52 48.02 6.66
N SER A 78 -22.42 48.07 7.66
CA SER A 78 -23.30 49.22 7.95
C SER A 78 -23.38 49.51 9.44
N THR A 79 -23.55 50.79 9.76
CA THR A 79 -23.25 51.53 10.99
C THR A 79 -24.46 51.88 11.87
N GLY A 80 -24.33 51.70 13.21
CA GLY A 80 -24.87 52.48 14.37
C GLY A 80 -26.37 52.87 14.51
N PRO A 81 -26.80 53.57 15.58
CA PRO A 81 -26.17 53.84 16.90
C PRO A 81 -27.13 53.62 18.13
N ALA A 82 -26.62 53.97 19.32
CA ALA A 82 -27.17 53.77 20.68
C ALA A 82 -28.31 54.72 21.11
N ALA A 83 -29.06 54.35 22.17
CA ALA A 83 -29.79 55.27 23.06
C ALA A 83 -30.02 54.67 24.47
N ILE A 84 -30.16 55.57 25.43
CA ILE A 84 -30.12 55.47 26.91
C ILE A 84 -31.55 55.47 27.48
N ALA A 85 -31.78 54.85 28.67
CA ALA A 85 -32.46 55.44 29.86
C ALA A 85 -33.29 54.45 30.73
N THR A 86 -32.86 54.38 32.00
CA THR A 86 -33.60 54.43 33.29
C THR A 86 -34.82 53.53 33.63
N ASP A 87 -34.62 52.79 34.73
CA ASP A 87 -35.42 52.76 35.98
C ASP A 87 -36.89 52.30 35.98
N THR A 88 -37.19 51.21 36.68
CA THR A 88 -38.08 51.13 37.87
C THR A 88 -38.59 49.70 38.11
N GLY A 89 -38.70 49.30 39.39
CA GLY A 89 -39.91 48.60 39.84
C GLY A 89 -39.90 47.07 39.97
N THR A 90 -39.53 46.62 41.15
CA THR A 90 -39.81 45.32 41.79
C THR A 90 -41.25 44.80 41.61
N ARG A 91 -41.42 43.63 40.97
CA ARG A 91 -42.35 42.53 41.37
C ARG A 91 -42.26 41.37 40.37
N VAL A 92 -42.75 40.21 40.78
CA VAL A 92 -42.93 38.94 40.03
C VAL A 92 -41.80 37.91 40.22
N THR A 93 -41.74 37.32 41.42
CA THR A 93 -40.94 36.12 41.75
C THR A 93 -41.76 34.82 41.66
N GLN A 94 -42.87 34.78 40.93
CA GLN A 94 -43.68 33.57 40.74
C GLN A 94 -43.81 33.11 39.27
N ASP A 95 -43.64 33.98 38.28
CA ASP A 95 -43.61 33.56 36.86
C ASP A 95 -42.28 32.94 36.43
N THR A 96 -41.19 33.19 37.16
CA THR A 96 -39.87 32.66 36.82
C THR A 96 -39.75 31.15 37.10
N ALA A 97 -40.48 30.62 38.07
CA ALA A 97 -40.49 29.19 38.37
C ALA A 97 -41.30 28.38 37.34
N ALA A 98 -42.45 28.89 36.90
CA ALA A 98 -43.26 28.29 35.83
C ALA A 98 -42.57 28.42 34.46
N ALA A 99 -41.93 29.56 34.18
CA ALA A 99 -41.11 29.75 32.97
C ALA A 99 -39.85 28.88 32.99
N ALA A 100 -39.20 28.68 34.15
CA ALA A 100 -38.06 27.77 34.28
C ALA A 100 -38.48 26.29 34.18
N ALA A 101 -39.66 25.92 34.67
CA ALA A 101 -40.21 24.57 34.51
C ALA A 101 -40.64 24.31 33.05
N ALA A 102 -41.23 25.30 32.36
CA ALA A 102 -41.53 25.22 30.93
C ALA A 102 -40.27 25.24 30.06
N ALA A 103 -39.23 25.97 30.45
CA ALA A 103 -37.91 25.95 29.80
C ALA A 103 -37.17 24.63 30.05
N ARG A 104 -37.32 24.02 31.23
CA ARG A 104 -36.81 22.66 31.52
C ARG A 104 -37.62 21.58 30.81
N ALA A 105 -38.93 21.71 30.70
CA ALA A 105 -39.77 20.80 29.92
C ALA A 105 -39.50 20.93 28.41
N ARG A 106 -39.23 22.15 27.90
CA ARG A 106 -38.70 22.37 26.54
C ARG A 106 -37.26 21.88 26.39
N ALA A 107 -36.41 21.94 27.40
CA ALA A 107 -35.06 21.38 27.35
C ALA A 107 -35.06 19.84 27.43
N VAL A 108 -36.04 19.23 28.10
CA VAL A 108 -36.24 17.77 28.14
C VAL A 108 -36.94 17.28 26.87
N ALA A 109 -37.87 18.04 26.29
CA ALA A 109 -38.46 17.76 24.98
C ALA A 109 -37.49 18.04 23.81
N ASN A 110 -36.58 19.02 23.95
CA ASN A 110 -35.43 19.21 23.04
C ASN A 110 -34.28 18.23 23.35
N GLY A 111 -34.36 17.50 24.46
CA GLY A 111 -33.45 16.40 24.82
C GLY A 111 -33.59 15.16 23.95
N THR A 112 -34.54 15.16 23.01
CA THR A 112 -34.70 14.16 21.94
C THR A 112 -34.63 14.76 20.53
N GLN A 113 -34.02 15.94 20.39
CA GLN A 113 -33.45 16.41 19.13
C GLN A 113 -31.95 16.62 19.31
N GLU A 114 -31.20 15.52 19.40
CA GLU A 114 -29.91 15.51 18.72
C GLU A 114 -30.23 15.77 17.24
N ALA A 115 -30.30 17.05 16.87
CA ALA A 115 -30.22 17.45 15.48
C ALA A 115 -29.04 16.69 14.90
N GLU A 116 -29.34 15.85 13.91
CA GLU A 116 -28.40 15.10 13.10
C GLU A 116 -27.18 15.97 12.82
N ARG A 117 -26.17 15.84 13.68
CA ARG A 117 -24.92 16.53 13.53
C ARG A 117 -24.19 15.72 12.48
N GLY A 118 -24.59 15.92 11.22
CA GLY A 118 -24.10 15.21 10.04
C GLY A 118 -22.59 15.07 10.08
N GLY A 119 -22.08 13.97 9.54
CA GLY A 119 -20.66 13.67 9.65
C GLY A 119 -19.79 14.78 9.01
N LEU A 120 -18.54 14.84 9.45
CA LEU A 120 -17.59 15.89 9.10
C LEU A 120 -16.34 15.32 8.42
N LEU A 121 -15.64 16.17 7.67
CA LEU A 121 -14.28 15.94 7.18
C LEU A 121 -13.28 16.80 7.97
N GLY A 122 -12.00 16.50 7.81
CA GLY A 122 -10.92 17.34 8.32
C GLY A 122 -10.61 17.13 9.80
N PRO A 123 -9.69 17.94 10.35
CA PRO A 123 -9.06 17.70 11.65
C PRO A 123 -10.01 17.77 12.84
N LYS A 124 -11.13 18.51 12.72
CA LYS A 124 -12.12 18.68 13.79
C LYS A 124 -13.20 17.61 13.81
N ALA A 125 -13.20 16.69 12.84
CA ALA A 125 -14.27 15.70 12.71
C ALA A 125 -14.29 14.69 13.87
N GLY A 126 -13.11 14.34 14.44
CA GLY A 126 -12.99 13.37 15.52
C GLY A 126 -13.77 12.08 15.21
N ASP A 127 -14.64 11.68 16.12
CA ASP A 127 -15.49 10.48 16.00
C ASP A 127 -16.63 10.61 15.00
N ARG A 128 -16.96 11.82 14.55
CA ARG A 128 -18.00 12.11 13.55
C ARG A 128 -17.46 12.09 12.12
N HIS A 129 -16.25 11.57 11.91
CA HIS A 129 -15.63 11.56 10.60
C HIS A 129 -16.44 10.70 9.61
N ILE A 130 -16.84 11.24 8.45
CA ILE A 130 -17.69 10.52 7.48
C ILE A 130 -17.06 9.29 6.84
N ALA A 131 -15.77 9.08 7.01
CA ALA A 131 -15.09 7.82 6.66
C ALA A 131 -15.51 6.66 7.57
N PHE A 132 -15.96 6.93 8.79
CA PHE A 132 -16.38 5.90 9.74
C PHE A 132 -17.76 5.34 9.43
N ARG A 133 -18.02 4.12 9.92
CA ARG A 133 -19.34 3.49 9.92
C ARG A 133 -20.29 4.28 10.82
N ASN A 134 -21.55 4.40 10.42
CA ASN A 134 -22.61 5.03 11.21
C ASN A 134 -22.34 6.50 11.54
N ALA A 135 -21.48 7.17 10.77
CA ALA A 135 -21.18 8.61 10.90
C ALA A 135 -22.09 9.49 10.02
N GLY A 136 -23.17 8.92 9.46
CA GLY A 136 -24.13 9.63 8.61
C GLY A 136 -23.62 9.94 7.20
N SER A 137 -22.73 9.11 6.64
CA SER A 137 -22.31 9.28 5.26
C SER A 137 -23.33 8.67 4.30
N ASN A 138 -23.81 9.45 3.33
CA ASN A 138 -24.66 8.97 2.24
C ASN A 138 -23.98 7.92 1.33
N LEU A 139 -22.66 7.72 1.47
CA LEU A 139 -21.91 6.69 0.76
C LEU A 139 -21.97 5.32 1.46
N ASP A 140 -22.51 5.24 2.68
CA ASP A 140 -22.56 4.00 3.45
C ASP A 140 -23.34 2.90 2.71
N SER A 141 -24.40 3.27 1.99
CA SER A 141 -25.23 2.35 1.20
C SER A 141 -24.57 1.83 -0.08
N LEU A 142 -23.42 2.39 -0.47
CA LEU A 142 -22.65 1.89 -1.62
C LEU A 142 -21.82 0.65 -1.27
N TRP A 143 -21.76 0.28 0.01
CA TRP A 143 -20.95 -0.81 0.52
C TRP A 143 -21.77 -1.80 1.36
N PRO A 144 -21.41 -3.10 1.38
CA PRO A 144 -20.42 -3.74 0.50
C PRO A 144 -20.91 -3.78 -0.96
N VAL A 145 -19.98 -3.77 -1.92
CA VAL A 145 -20.32 -3.90 -3.33
C VAL A 145 -20.86 -5.30 -3.61
N LYS A 146 -21.97 -5.38 -4.35
CA LYS A 146 -22.48 -6.65 -4.86
C LYS A 146 -21.51 -7.19 -5.91
N GLY A 147 -20.86 -8.30 -5.60
CA GLY A 147 -19.91 -8.98 -6.48
C GLY A 147 -20.16 -10.48 -6.55
N PRO A 148 -19.34 -11.22 -7.31
CA PRO A 148 -19.44 -12.68 -7.36
C PRO A 148 -19.22 -13.30 -5.98
N ALA A 149 -19.85 -14.44 -5.73
CA ALA A 149 -19.61 -15.21 -4.51
C ALA A 149 -18.14 -15.66 -4.45
N PRO A 150 -17.48 -15.58 -3.28
CA PRO A 150 -16.11 -16.09 -3.12
C PRO A 150 -16.04 -17.59 -3.45
N LEU A 151 -15.07 -17.98 -4.29
CA LEU A 151 -14.77 -19.39 -4.58
C LEU A 151 -13.98 -20.04 -3.43
N PRO A 152 -13.90 -21.38 -3.37
CA PRO A 152 -13.00 -22.08 -2.45
C PRO A 152 -11.56 -21.56 -2.57
N GLY A 153 -10.91 -21.33 -1.43
CA GLY A 153 -9.56 -20.77 -1.38
C GLY A 153 -9.48 -19.23 -1.42
N SER A 154 -10.62 -18.53 -1.61
CA SER A 154 -10.67 -17.07 -1.40
C SER A 154 -10.23 -16.70 0.02
N ILE A 155 -9.46 -15.61 0.12
CA ILE A 155 -8.97 -15.08 1.39
C ILE A 155 -9.96 -14.06 1.96
N LEU A 156 -10.52 -13.21 1.09
CA LEU A 156 -11.48 -12.16 1.44
C LEU A 156 -12.92 -12.64 1.16
N PRO A 157 -13.90 -12.26 1.99
CA PRO A 157 -13.77 -11.37 3.15
C PRO A 157 -13.39 -12.06 4.46
N ALA A 158 -13.24 -13.40 4.49
CA ALA A 158 -13.14 -14.17 5.74
C ALA A 158 -11.87 -13.89 6.57
N LYS A 159 -10.78 -13.45 5.95
CA LYS A 159 -9.51 -13.14 6.60
C LYS A 159 -9.11 -11.69 6.38
N ARG A 160 -8.30 -11.15 7.30
CA ARG A 160 -7.59 -9.88 7.09
C ARG A 160 -6.17 -10.15 6.63
N ILE A 161 -5.69 -9.44 5.63
CA ILE A 161 -4.29 -9.53 5.20
C ILE A 161 -3.51 -8.43 5.92
N VAL A 162 -2.40 -8.80 6.55
CA VAL A 162 -1.43 -7.84 7.10
C VAL A 162 -0.11 -8.05 6.36
N ALA A 163 0.28 -7.04 5.58
CA ALA A 163 1.39 -7.10 4.65
C ALA A 163 2.54 -6.18 5.04
N PHE A 164 3.76 -6.70 5.05
CA PHE A 164 4.98 -5.89 5.14
C PHE A 164 5.46 -5.55 3.73
N TYR A 165 5.49 -4.26 3.40
CA TYR A 165 5.78 -3.78 2.05
C TYR A 165 7.21 -3.28 1.89
N GLY A 166 7.79 -3.47 0.71
CA GLY A 166 8.94 -2.69 0.29
C GLY A 166 9.90 -3.38 -0.66
N ASN A 167 11.15 -2.90 -0.62
CA ASN A 167 12.27 -3.41 -1.39
C ASN A 167 13.42 -3.78 -0.43
N PRO A 168 13.79 -5.07 -0.33
CA PRO A 168 14.88 -5.54 0.54
C PRO A 168 16.24 -4.87 0.30
N LEU A 169 16.45 -4.28 -0.88
CA LEU A 169 17.69 -3.58 -1.23
C LEU A 169 17.73 -2.12 -0.75
N SER A 170 16.71 -1.63 -0.05
CA SER A 170 16.62 -0.23 0.36
C SER A 170 15.95 -0.03 1.72
N ARG A 171 16.72 0.51 2.68
CA ARG A 171 16.22 0.97 4.00
C ARG A 171 15.22 2.13 3.92
N ARG A 172 15.05 2.72 2.73
CA ARG A 172 14.17 3.88 2.48
C ARG A 172 12.87 3.50 1.78
N MET A 173 12.76 2.29 1.22
CA MET A 173 11.62 1.85 0.42
C MET A 173 10.86 0.74 1.13
N GLY A 174 10.46 0.98 2.38
CA GLY A 174 9.58 0.11 3.16
C GLY A 174 10.29 -0.87 4.09
N ILE A 175 9.49 -1.48 4.97
CA ILE A 175 9.93 -2.31 6.09
C ILE A 175 10.69 -3.57 5.67
N LEU A 176 10.48 -4.08 4.45
CA LEU A 176 11.21 -5.26 3.94
C LEU A 176 12.73 -5.03 3.82
N GLY A 177 13.17 -3.78 3.66
CA GLY A 177 14.58 -3.42 3.58
C GLY A 177 15.12 -2.71 4.82
N GLU A 178 14.28 -2.51 5.85
CA GLU A 178 14.64 -1.71 7.04
C GLU A 178 15.40 -2.51 8.10
N PHE A 179 15.06 -3.78 8.25
CA PHE A 179 15.63 -4.69 9.24
C PHE A 179 16.25 -5.92 8.57
N ASP A 180 17.08 -6.65 9.30
CA ASP A 180 17.46 -8.02 8.90
C ASP A 180 16.22 -8.92 8.82
N SER A 181 16.24 -9.93 7.96
CA SER A 181 15.02 -10.68 7.59
C SER A 181 14.33 -11.35 8.77
N GLU A 182 15.08 -11.96 9.70
CA GLU A 182 14.49 -12.59 10.89
C GLU A 182 13.89 -11.56 11.86
N GLU A 183 14.53 -10.39 12.02
CA GLU A 183 13.95 -9.32 12.84
C GLU A 183 12.66 -8.79 12.19
N MET A 184 12.67 -8.58 10.86
CA MET A 184 11.52 -8.17 10.09
C MET A 184 10.36 -9.17 10.24
N LEU A 185 10.62 -10.46 10.11
CA LEU A 185 9.61 -11.51 10.26
C LEU A 185 9.06 -11.58 11.69
N ARG A 186 9.90 -11.43 12.72
CA ARG A 186 9.43 -11.35 14.12
C ARG A 186 8.51 -10.14 14.35
N LYS A 187 8.78 -9.00 13.70
CA LYS A 187 7.89 -7.83 13.75
C LYS A 187 6.57 -8.10 13.03
N LEU A 188 6.60 -8.82 11.90
CA LEU A 188 5.37 -9.25 11.21
C LEU A 188 4.53 -10.15 12.14
N ASP A 189 5.15 -11.10 12.84
CA ASP A 189 4.46 -11.98 13.78
C ASP A 189 3.78 -11.18 14.92
N ALA A 190 4.43 -10.13 15.43
CA ALA A 190 3.86 -9.23 16.42
C ALA A 190 2.67 -8.41 15.87
N GLU A 191 2.75 -7.93 14.62
CA GLU A 191 1.66 -7.22 13.95
C GLU A 191 0.45 -8.12 13.72
N VAL A 192 0.68 -9.36 13.29
CA VAL A 192 -0.34 -10.41 13.14
C VAL A 192 -1.05 -10.66 14.47
N ALA A 193 -0.30 -10.85 15.55
CA ALA A 193 -0.87 -11.08 16.88
C ALA A 193 -1.72 -9.88 17.35
N ALA A 194 -1.24 -8.65 17.14
CA ALA A 194 -1.97 -7.44 17.54
C ALA A 194 -3.29 -7.28 16.78
N TRP A 195 -3.32 -7.57 15.48
CA TRP A 195 -4.54 -7.51 14.67
C TRP A 195 -5.52 -8.64 15.00
N ASN A 196 -5.03 -9.86 15.23
CA ASN A 196 -5.88 -11.00 15.66
C ASN A 196 -6.55 -10.75 17.01
N ALA A 197 -5.81 -10.17 17.97
CA ALA A 197 -6.36 -9.83 19.28
C ALA A 197 -7.45 -8.75 19.19
N LEU A 198 -7.32 -7.81 18.25
CA LEU A 198 -8.24 -6.69 18.10
C LEU A 198 -9.50 -7.05 17.29
N ASP A 199 -9.39 -7.93 16.30
CA ASP A 199 -10.53 -8.41 15.50
C ASP A 199 -10.45 -9.92 15.22
N PRO A 200 -10.85 -10.75 16.20
CA PRO A 200 -10.84 -12.21 16.06
C PRO A 200 -11.78 -12.75 14.97
N ALA A 201 -12.76 -11.96 14.52
CA ALA A 201 -13.72 -12.38 13.48
C ALA A 201 -13.09 -12.45 12.09
N HIS A 202 -11.95 -11.78 11.88
CA HIS A 202 -11.19 -11.78 10.63
C HIS A 202 -9.74 -12.20 10.90
N PRO A 203 -9.48 -13.51 11.12
CA PRO A 203 -8.14 -13.99 11.43
C PRO A 203 -7.15 -13.55 10.35
N VAL A 204 -5.95 -13.18 10.78
CA VAL A 204 -4.94 -12.57 9.93
C VAL A 204 -4.25 -13.62 9.07
N GLN A 205 -4.15 -13.33 7.76
CA GLN A 205 -3.26 -13.96 6.81
C GLN A 205 -2.02 -13.05 6.63
N PRO A 206 -0.83 -13.44 7.13
CA PRO A 206 0.37 -12.64 6.93
C PRO A 206 0.75 -12.56 5.45
N ALA A 207 1.42 -11.47 5.06
CA ALA A 207 1.94 -11.29 3.72
C ALA A 207 3.25 -10.50 3.69
N LEU A 208 4.08 -10.76 2.68
CA LEU A 208 5.16 -9.86 2.25
C LEU A 208 4.76 -9.26 0.91
N HIS A 209 4.89 -7.95 0.75
CA HIS A 209 4.54 -7.23 -0.47
C HIS A 209 5.80 -6.61 -1.08
N LEU A 210 6.36 -7.32 -2.07
CA LEU A 210 7.64 -7.01 -2.67
C LEU A 210 7.45 -6.19 -3.95
N ILE A 211 8.09 -5.01 -4.01
CA ILE A 211 8.25 -4.27 -5.26
C ILE A 211 9.22 -5.06 -6.14
N VAL A 212 8.72 -5.76 -7.17
CA VAL A 212 9.55 -6.56 -8.08
C VAL A 212 9.96 -5.77 -9.33
N LEU A 213 9.17 -4.76 -9.68
CA LEU A 213 9.47 -3.80 -10.73
C LEU A 213 9.42 -2.40 -10.14
N VAL A 214 10.57 -1.75 -10.09
CA VAL A 214 10.74 -0.42 -9.49
C VAL A 214 10.72 0.63 -10.58
N ALA A 215 9.96 1.71 -10.39
CA ALA A 215 10.03 2.86 -11.29
C ALA A 215 11.23 3.75 -10.92
N ASP A 216 11.98 4.16 -11.94
CA ASP A 216 13.23 4.90 -11.79
C ASP A 216 13.07 6.35 -12.24
N ALA A 217 13.80 7.26 -11.60
CA ALA A 217 13.89 8.66 -12.03
C ALA A 217 14.74 8.84 -13.31
N THR A 218 15.50 7.81 -13.71
CA THR A 218 16.39 7.80 -14.87
C THR A 218 16.03 6.64 -15.80
N PRO A 219 16.22 6.78 -17.12
CA PRO A 219 15.97 5.69 -18.04
C PRO A 219 16.98 4.55 -17.80
N GLY A 220 16.47 3.32 -17.63
CA GLY A 220 17.30 2.12 -17.68
C GLY A 220 17.68 1.77 -19.13
N ALA A 221 18.33 0.62 -19.33
CA ALA A 221 18.80 0.18 -20.66
C ALA A 221 17.69 0.09 -21.72
N SER A 222 16.44 -0.20 -21.32
CA SER A 222 15.28 -0.23 -22.23
C SER A 222 14.63 1.15 -22.47
N GLY A 223 15.13 2.22 -21.85
CA GLY A 223 14.53 3.55 -21.91
C GLY A 223 13.21 3.71 -21.15
N LYS A 224 12.74 2.68 -20.43
CA LYS A 224 11.39 2.64 -19.82
C LYS A 224 11.29 3.17 -18.39
N TYR A 225 12.35 3.78 -17.85
CA TYR A 225 12.34 4.36 -16.50
C TYR A 225 11.90 3.35 -15.42
N ARG A 226 12.42 2.12 -15.51
CA ARG A 226 12.06 1.02 -14.62
C ARG A 226 13.13 -0.06 -14.55
N THR A 227 13.30 -0.66 -13.38
CA THR A 227 14.23 -1.75 -13.11
C THR A 227 13.49 -2.97 -12.58
N ARG A 228 13.72 -4.12 -13.22
CA ARG A 228 13.24 -5.43 -12.73
C ARG A 228 14.24 -5.98 -11.74
N HIS A 229 13.78 -6.45 -10.59
CA HIS A 229 14.62 -7.28 -9.73
C HIS A 229 14.90 -8.63 -10.38
N ASP A 230 16.06 -9.22 -10.06
CA ASP A 230 16.37 -10.55 -10.52
C ASP A 230 15.43 -11.60 -9.89
N SER A 231 15.33 -12.77 -10.52
CA SER A 231 14.47 -13.84 -10.01
C SER A 231 14.97 -14.41 -8.68
N ALA A 232 16.27 -14.38 -8.39
CA ALA A 232 16.81 -14.93 -7.15
C ALA A 232 16.36 -14.12 -5.92
N MET A 233 16.25 -12.79 -6.05
CA MET A 233 15.68 -11.92 -5.03
C MET A 233 14.21 -12.25 -4.78
N ILE A 234 13.41 -12.43 -5.84
CA ILE A 234 11.99 -12.78 -5.71
C ILE A 234 11.85 -14.14 -5.01
N GLU A 235 12.65 -15.14 -5.38
CA GLU A 235 12.66 -16.45 -4.70
C GLU A 235 13.13 -16.36 -3.24
N LYS A 236 14.11 -15.50 -2.94
CA LYS A 236 14.57 -15.29 -1.57
C LYS A 236 13.44 -14.77 -0.69
N VAL A 237 12.73 -13.74 -1.14
CA VAL A 237 11.60 -13.16 -0.40
C VAL A 237 10.42 -14.13 -0.35
N TYR A 238 10.20 -14.92 -1.41
CA TYR A 238 9.23 -16.00 -1.38
C TYR A 238 9.57 -17.04 -0.29
N GLY A 239 10.85 -17.41 -0.14
CA GLY A 239 11.33 -18.26 0.95
C GLY A 239 10.99 -17.70 2.34
N TRP A 240 11.16 -16.38 2.53
CA TRP A 240 10.76 -15.71 3.77
C TRP A 240 9.25 -15.81 4.01
N ALA A 241 8.43 -15.54 3.00
CA ALA A 241 6.98 -15.65 3.11
C ALA A 241 6.55 -17.08 3.49
N ARG A 242 7.12 -18.09 2.81
CA ARG A 242 6.88 -19.51 3.09
C ARG A 242 7.22 -19.91 4.53
N SER A 243 8.29 -19.36 5.09
CA SER A 243 8.71 -19.63 6.48
C SER A 243 7.70 -19.21 7.55
N ARG A 244 6.70 -18.39 7.19
CA ARG A 244 5.61 -17.94 8.08
C ARG A 244 4.22 -18.24 7.50
N ASN A 245 4.13 -19.14 6.50
CA ASN A 245 2.90 -19.43 5.77
C ASN A 245 2.18 -18.14 5.28
N ALA A 246 2.99 -17.16 4.89
CA ALA A 246 2.56 -15.85 4.45
C ALA A 246 2.38 -15.83 2.92
N LEU A 247 1.50 -14.94 2.46
CA LEU A 247 1.35 -14.64 1.03
C LEU A 247 2.55 -13.83 0.54
N LEU A 248 2.81 -13.90 -0.77
CA LEU A 248 3.69 -12.96 -1.44
C LEU A 248 2.89 -12.13 -2.44
N PHE A 249 2.96 -10.81 -2.35
CA PHE A 249 2.54 -9.92 -3.43
C PHE A 249 3.76 -9.51 -4.23
N VAL A 250 3.69 -9.68 -5.56
CA VAL A 250 4.67 -9.14 -6.50
C VAL A 250 4.11 -7.85 -7.09
N ASP A 251 4.80 -6.75 -6.85
CA ASP A 251 4.29 -5.40 -7.11
C ASP A 251 5.00 -4.69 -8.25
N LEU A 252 4.21 -4.00 -9.08
CA LEU A 252 4.66 -3.41 -10.33
C LEU A 252 4.50 -1.89 -10.39
N GLN A 253 5.65 -1.22 -10.41
CA GLN A 253 5.81 0.19 -10.76
C GLN A 253 6.32 0.30 -12.19
N VAL A 254 5.41 0.33 -13.16
CA VAL A 254 5.75 0.06 -14.58
C VAL A 254 6.57 1.15 -15.28
N GLY A 255 6.71 2.34 -14.69
CA GLY A 255 7.38 3.47 -15.34
C GLY A 255 6.70 3.80 -16.67
N GLN A 256 7.48 3.92 -17.75
CA GLN A 256 6.95 4.13 -19.11
C GLN A 256 6.61 2.81 -19.85
N SER A 257 6.53 1.70 -19.13
CA SER A 257 6.04 0.42 -19.66
C SER A 257 4.53 0.29 -19.47
N THR A 258 3.99 -0.90 -19.72
CA THR A 258 2.56 -1.22 -19.55
C THR A 258 2.40 -2.57 -18.85
N LEU A 259 1.23 -2.80 -18.22
CA LEU A 259 0.93 -4.10 -17.59
C LEU A 259 0.96 -5.24 -18.62
N GLN A 260 0.53 -4.98 -19.86
CA GLN A 260 0.58 -5.92 -20.98
C GLN A 260 1.99 -6.41 -21.28
N HIS A 261 2.98 -5.55 -21.10
CA HIS A 261 4.38 -5.90 -21.35
C HIS A 261 5.06 -6.54 -20.13
N GLU A 262 4.66 -6.17 -18.92
CA GLU A 262 5.36 -6.55 -17.69
C GLU A 262 4.77 -7.81 -17.01
N LEU A 263 3.46 -8.06 -17.11
CA LEU A 263 2.82 -9.21 -16.47
C LEU A 263 3.35 -10.58 -16.97
N PRO A 264 3.58 -10.82 -18.28
CA PRO A 264 4.11 -12.10 -18.75
C PRO A 264 5.48 -12.46 -18.13
N TRP A 265 6.30 -11.48 -17.75
CA TRP A 265 7.60 -11.73 -17.13
C TRP A 265 7.47 -12.34 -15.72
N ILE A 266 6.43 -11.95 -14.97
CA ILE A 266 6.18 -12.45 -13.61
C ILE A 266 5.21 -13.64 -13.56
N GLU A 267 4.70 -14.11 -14.71
CA GLU A 267 3.77 -15.26 -14.79
C GLU A 267 4.27 -16.46 -13.99
N LYS A 268 5.55 -16.81 -14.15
CA LYS A 268 6.20 -17.94 -13.46
C LYS A 268 6.13 -17.89 -11.93
N PHE A 269 5.94 -16.72 -11.35
CA PHE A 269 5.71 -16.56 -9.91
C PHE A 269 4.22 -16.61 -9.58
N LEU A 270 3.38 -15.94 -10.39
CA LEU A 270 1.93 -15.86 -10.20
C LEU A 270 1.21 -17.20 -10.35
N VAL A 271 1.80 -18.19 -11.03
CA VAL A 271 1.27 -19.56 -11.08
C VAL A 271 1.32 -20.31 -9.75
N ARG A 272 1.98 -19.76 -8.71
CA ARG A 272 1.97 -20.33 -7.36
C ARG A 272 0.72 -19.91 -6.60
N PRO A 273 0.05 -20.79 -5.84
CA PRO A 273 -1.24 -20.50 -5.21
C PRO A 273 -1.20 -19.32 -4.23
N ASP A 274 -0.07 -19.13 -3.54
CA ASP A 274 0.16 -18.13 -2.48
C ASP A 274 0.85 -16.84 -2.97
N VAL A 275 0.97 -16.65 -4.30
CA VAL A 275 1.51 -15.43 -4.92
C VAL A 275 0.41 -14.62 -5.59
N HIS A 276 0.38 -13.33 -5.32
CA HIS A 276 -0.62 -12.35 -5.74
C HIS A 276 0.01 -11.10 -6.35
N LEU A 277 -0.79 -10.17 -6.88
CA LEU A 277 -0.31 -9.02 -7.66
C LEU A 277 -0.64 -7.69 -6.96
N GLY A 278 0.36 -6.81 -6.90
CA GLY A 278 0.20 -5.38 -6.62
C GLY A 278 0.47 -4.54 -7.87
N ILE A 279 -0.27 -3.44 -8.05
CA ILE A 279 -0.01 -2.46 -9.10
C ILE A 279 -0.10 -1.03 -8.56
N ASP A 280 0.82 -0.18 -9.01
CA ASP A 280 0.96 1.21 -8.56
C ASP A 280 0.61 2.21 -9.67
N PRO A 281 -0.66 2.64 -9.80
CA PRO A 281 -1.07 3.62 -10.79
C PRO A 281 -0.24 4.91 -10.81
N GLU A 282 0.21 5.42 -9.67
CA GLU A 282 1.03 6.63 -9.59
C GLU A 282 2.38 6.52 -10.31
N PHE A 283 2.84 5.29 -10.60
CA PHE A 283 4.06 5.02 -11.36
C PHE A 283 3.80 4.59 -12.81
N SER A 284 2.53 4.56 -13.26
CA SER A 284 2.16 4.30 -14.65
C SER A 284 2.29 5.56 -15.50
N MET A 285 3.45 5.71 -16.16
CA MET A 285 3.80 6.80 -17.09
C MET A 285 3.59 6.39 -18.55
N LYS A 286 2.56 5.57 -18.85
CA LYS A 286 2.28 5.10 -20.21
C LYS A 286 2.01 6.22 -21.23
N GLY A 287 1.60 7.40 -20.76
CA GLY A 287 1.48 8.63 -21.56
C GLY A 287 2.75 9.49 -21.60
N GLY A 288 3.90 8.95 -21.19
CA GLY A 288 5.15 9.68 -21.00
C GLY A 288 5.26 10.37 -19.64
N GLY A 289 6.40 11.03 -19.42
CA GLY A 289 6.75 11.62 -18.12
C GLY A 289 7.74 10.78 -17.32
N ILE A 290 8.32 11.39 -16.30
CA ILE A 290 9.34 10.76 -15.45
C ILE A 290 8.68 10.36 -14.13
N PRO A 291 8.78 9.09 -13.71
CA PRO A 291 8.30 8.66 -12.39
C PRO A 291 8.80 9.57 -11.26
N GLY A 292 7.92 9.92 -10.33
CA GLY A 292 8.24 10.80 -9.21
C GLY A 292 8.39 12.30 -9.55
N ARG A 293 8.34 12.69 -10.83
CA ARG A 293 8.13 14.10 -11.25
C ARG A 293 6.68 14.38 -11.61
N ARG A 294 5.97 13.35 -12.09
CA ARG A 294 4.54 13.37 -12.40
C ARG A 294 3.89 12.16 -11.72
N ILE A 295 2.61 12.30 -11.40
CA ILE A 295 1.79 11.21 -10.90
C ILE A 295 1.13 10.55 -12.12
N GLY A 296 1.30 9.23 -12.21
CA GLY A 296 0.76 8.40 -13.28
C GLY A 296 -0.72 8.08 -13.09
N THR A 297 -1.22 7.21 -13.96
CA THR A 297 -2.60 6.75 -13.88
C THR A 297 -2.79 5.36 -14.50
N TYR A 298 -3.76 4.63 -13.98
CA TYR A 298 -4.40 3.51 -14.66
C TYR A 298 -5.86 3.83 -14.96
N ASP A 299 -6.32 3.34 -16.09
CA ASP A 299 -7.72 3.26 -16.41
C ASP A 299 -8.29 1.91 -15.95
N ALA A 300 -9.62 1.82 -15.81
CA ALA A 300 -10.30 0.54 -15.65
C ALA A 300 -9.89 -0.49 -16.70
N ALA A 301 -9.56 -0.08 -17.94
CA ALA A 301 -9.04 -0.98 -18.97
C ALA A 301 -7.72 -1.67 -18.56
N ASP A 302 -6.81 -0.98 -17.86
CA ASP A 302 -5.55 -1.57 -17.39
C ASP A 302 -5.80 -2.54 -16.23
N ILE A 303 -6.66 -2.15 -15.28
CA ILE A 303 -7.04 -2.99 -14.14
C ILE A 303 -7.76 -4.25 -14.61
N ASN A 304 -8.68 -4.10 -15.58
CA ASN A 304 -9.38 -5.22 -16.19
C ASN A 304 -8.42 -6.13 -16.99
N TYR A 305 -7.38 -5.59 -17.61
CA TYR A 305 -6.35 -6.40 -18.23
C TYR A 305 -5.60 -7.26 -17.19
N ALA A 306 -5.16 -6.66 -16.08
CA ALA A 306 -4.50 -7.39 -15.00
C ALA A 306 -5.44 -8.45 -14.37
N SER A 307 -6.70 -8.09 -14.13
CA SER A 307 -7.71 -9.02 -13.60
C SER A 307 -7.92 -10.21 -14.53
N ARG A 308 -8.09 -9.99 -15.85
CA ARG A 308 -8.20 -11.09 -16.82
C ARG A 308 -6.95 -11.96 -16.86
N PHE A 309 -5.77 -11.35 -16.88
CA PHE A 309 -4.49 -12.09 -16.86
C PHE A 309 -4.43 -13.03 -15.65
N LEU A 310 -4.77 -12.55 -14.45
CA LEU A 310 -4.82 -13.39 -13.25
C LEU A 310 -5.90 -14.47 -13.32
N SER A 311 -7.10 -14.14 -13.82
CA SER A 311 -8.21 -15.07 -14.01
C SER A 311 -7.84 -16.22 -14.96
N ASP A 312 -7.13 -15.92 -16.04
CA ASP A 312 -6.65 -16.92 -17.01
C ASP A 312 -5.63 -17.86 -16.37
N LEU A 313 -4.73 -17.35 -15.52
CA LEU A 313 -3.82 -18.20 -14.75
C LEU A 313 -4.57 -19.11 -13.77
N VAL A 314 -5.58 -18.57 -13.08
CA VAL A 314 -6.42 -19.35 -12.16
C VAL A 314 -7.09 -20.51 -12.87
N LYS A 315 -7.73 -20.25 -14.03
CA LYS A 315 -8.41 -21.28 -14.81
C LYS A 315 -7.44 -22.30 -15.40
N LYS A 316 -6.35 -21.84 -16.00
CA LYS A 316 -5.35 -22.68 -16.68
C LYS A 316 -4.61 -23.60 -15.71
N HIS A 317 -4.29 -23.11 -14.52
CA HIS A 317 -3.48 -23.84 -13.54
C HIS A 317 -4.28 -24.33 -12.32
N GLN A 318 -5.62 -24.20 -12.35
CA GLN A 318 -6.52 -24.65 -11.28
C GLN A 318 -6.14 -24.08 -9.91
N LEU A 319 -5.80 -22.78 -9.89
CA LEU A 319 -5.34 -22.10 -8.67
C LEU A 319 -6.53 -21.64 -7.81
N PRO A 320 -6.32 -21.38 -6.51
CA PRO A 320 -7.27 -20.56 -5.76
C PRO A 320 -7.35 -19.13 -6.35
N PRO A 321 -8.44 -18.40 -6.07
CA PRO A 321 -8.60 -17.02 -6.53
C PRO A 321 -7.42 -16.13 -6.17
N LYS A 322 -7.00 -15.30 -7.13
CA LYS A 322 -5.94 -14.32 -6.91
C LYS A 322 -6.46 -13.07 -6.22
N ILE A 323 -5.52 -12.30 -5.68
CA ILE A 323 -5.80 -10.96 -5.17
C ILE A 323 -5.04 -9.98 -6.06
N LEU A 324 -5.73 -8.93 -6.47
CA LEU A 324 -5.16 -7.78 -7.17
C LEU A 324 -5.28 -6.57 -6.24
N VAL A 325 -4.16 -6.09 -5.72
CA VAL A 325 -4.08 -4.86 -4.94
C VAL A 325 -3.79 -3.70 -5.89
N VAL A 326 -4.64 -2.68 -5.86
CA VAL A 326 -4.47 -1.45 -6.65
C VAL A 326 -4.19 -0.30 -5.70
N HIS A 327 -2.95 0.20 -5.71
CA HIS A 327 -2.49 1.29 -4.84
C HIS A 327 -3.03 2.64 -5.30
N ARG A 328 -4.03 3.17 -4.61
CA ARG A 328 -4.63 4.45 -4.99
C ARG A 328 -4.09 5.57 -4.09
N PHE A 329 -3.07 6.25 -4.59
CA PHE A 329 -2.47 7.42 -3.94
C PHE A 329 -3.29 8.71 -4.13
N THR A 330 -3.97 8.85 -5.27
CA THR A 330 -4.82 10.00 -5.59
C THR A 330 -6.11 9.53 -6.26
N PRO A 331 -7.20 10.34 -6.23
CA PRO A 331 -8.43 9.94 -6.91
C PRO A 331 -8.23 9.75 -8.42
N ARG A 332 -7.41 10.60 -9.06
CA ARG A 332 -7.09 10.50 -10.49
C ARG A 332 -6.09 9.38 -10.84
N GLY A 333 -5.54 8.71 -9.83
CA GLY A 333 -4.69 7.54 -10.05
C GLY A 333 -5.44 6.40 -10.73
N VAL A 334 -6.77 6.31 -10.56
CA VAL A 334 -7.61 5.36 -11.27
C VAL A 334 -8.76 6.07 -11.97
N THR A 335 -8.83 5.96 -13.29
CA THR A 335 -9.94 6.50 -14.08
C THR A 335 -10.99 5.43 -14.37
N ASN A 336 -12.23 5.87 -14.57
CA ASN A 336 -13.34 5.00 -15.01
C ASN A 336 -13.62 3.81 -14.08
N TYR A 337 -13.43 3.94 -12.76
CA TYR A 337 -13.54 2.83 -11.81
C TYR A 337 -14.84 2.01 -11.92
N LYS A 338 -15.96 2.62 -12.33
CA LYS A 338 -17.25 1.94 -12.55
C LYS A 338 -17.21 0.89 -13.66
N GLN A 339 -16.21 0.95 -14.54
CA GLN A 339 -15.98 -0.01 -15.61
C GLN A 339 -15.03 -1.16 -15.19
N ILE A 340 -14.54 -1.16 -13.94
CA ILE A 340 -13.76 -2.30 -13.41
C ILE A 340 -14.71 -3.49 -13.25
N ALA A 341 -14.42 -4.58 -13.96
CA ALA A 341 -15.21 -5.80 -13.94
C ALA A 341 -14.73 -6.73 -12.83
N LEU A 342 -15.67 -7.22 -12.02
CA LEU A 342 -15.41 -8.21 -10.97
C LEU A 342 -15.45 -9.62 -11.56
N ASP A 343 -14.50 -10.47 -11.16
CA ASP A 343 -14.38 -11.87 -11.59
C ASP A 343 -14.28 -12.77 -10.34
N PRO A 344 -15.03 -13.89 -10.23
CA PRO A 344 -14.92 -14.80 -9.07
C PRO A 344 -13.50 -15.35 -8.83
N ASN A 345 -12.65 -15.37 -9.86
CA ASN A 345 -11.26 -15.83 -9.79
C ASN A 345 -10.28 -14.75 -9.27
N VAL A 346 -10.73 -13.49 -9.13
CA VAL A 346 -9.87 -12.37 -8.72
C VAL A 346 -10.58 -11.46 -7.72
N GLN A 347 -9.99 -11.31 -6.54
CA GLN A 347 -10.43 -10.41 -5.49
C GLN A 347 -9.66 -9.08 -5.62
N ILE A 348 -10.36 -7.99 -5.91
CA ILE A 348 -9.76 -6.67 -6.09
C ILE A 348 -9.80 -5.88 -4.79
N VAL A 349 -8.64 -5.39 -4.37
CA VAL A 349 -8.46 -4.50 -3.21
C VAL A 349 -8.10 -3.11 -3.73
N MET A 350 -8.97 -2.14 -3.48
CA MET A 350 -8.62 -0.73 -3.63
C MET A 350 -7.93 -0.23 -2.36
N HIS A 351 -6.63 0.03 -2.45
CA HIS A 351 -5.79 0.29 -1.30
C HIS A 351 -5.52 1.79 -1.16
N MET A 352 -5.89 2.38 -0.01
CA MET A 352 -5.60 3.79 0.30
C MET A 352 -4.11 3.95 0.56
N ASP A 353 -3.40 4.59 -0.37
CA ASP A 353 -1.93 4.65 -0.40
C ASP A 353 -1.33 5.94 0.19
N GLY A 354 -2.13 6.71 0.94
CA GLY A 354 -1.74 7.99 1.51
C GLY A 354 -0.96 7.91 2.83
N PHE A 355 -0.36 9.03 3.21
CA PHE A 355 0.34 9.24 4.49
C PHE A 355 -0.20 10.50 5.20
N GLY A 356 0.16 10.67 6.47
CA GLY A 356 -0.13 11.86 7.24
C GLY A 356 -0.75 11.56 8.59
N PRO A 357 -1.21 12.61 9.31
CA PRO A 357 -1.92 12.42 10.58
C PRO A 357 -3.26 11.70 10.35
N PRO A 358 -3.87 11.13 11.41
CA PRO A 358 -5.03 10.26 11.27
C PRO A 358 -6.22 10.88 10.55
N TRP A 359 -6.52 12.16 10.80
CA TRP A 359 -7.62 12.86 10.15
C TRP A 359 -7.42 12.96 8.63
N MET A 360 -6.20 13.25 8.18
CA MET A 360 -5.89 13.40 6.76
C MET A 360 -6.02 12.06 6.04
N LYS A 361 -5.55 10.98 6.67
CA LYS A 361 -5.67 9.64 6.10
C LYS A 361 -7.13 9.19 6.03
N ARG A 362 -7.97 9.59 6.99
CA ARG A 362 -9.42 9.36 6.91
C ARG A 362 -10.07 10.18 5.80
N ASP A 363 -9.67 11.43 5.60
CA ASP A 363 -10.11 12.25 4.46
C ASP A 363 -9.73 11.56 3.14
N THR A 364 -8.48 11.08 3.01
CA THR A 364 -8.01 10.32 1.83
C THR A 364 -8.80 9.03 1.64
N TYR A 365 -9.04 8.26 2.70
CA TYR A 365 -9.84 7.04 2.62
C TYR A 365 -11.28 7.31 2.14
N TRP A 366 -11.92 8.34 2.69
CA TRP A 366 -13.26 8.75 2.24
C TRP A 366 -13.24 9.19 0.77
N ARG A 367 -12.28 10.04 0.41
CA ARG A 367 -12.16 10.66 -0.92
C ARG A 367 -11.84 9.65 -2.01
N ASP A 368 -10.88 8.76 -1.76
CA ASP A 368 -10.25 7.95 -2.81
C ASP A 368 -10.77 6.53 -2.82
N ILE A 369 -11.28 6.02 -1.69
CA ILE A 369 -11.77 4.65 -1.57
C ILE A 369 -13.28 4.63 -1.41
N LYS A 370 -13.82 5.21 -0.33
CA LYS A 370 -15.25 5.07 0.02
C LYS A 370 -16.18 5.60 -1.08
N ARG A 371 -15.81 6.71 -1.73
CA ARG A 371 -16.59 7.36 -2.80
C ARG A 371 -16.60 6.61 -4.13
N GLU A 372 -15.65 5.70 -4.34
CA GLU A 372 -15.45 5.00 -5.60
C GLU A 372 -15.41 3.49 -5.38
N PRO A 373 -16.56 2.88 -5.06
CA PRO A 373 -16.64 1.49 -4.66
C PRO A 373 -16.25 0.52 -5.78
N VAL A 374 -15.46 -0.50 -5.45
CA VAL A 374 -15.05 -1.58 -6.38
C VAL A 374 -15.33 -2.97 -5.78
N GLN A 375 -14.60 -3.43 -4.76
CA GLN A 375 -14.90 -4.73 -4.12
C GLN A 375 -14.46 -4.75 -2.65
N PHE A 376 -13.15 -4.81 -2.41
CA PHE A 376 -12.56 -4.75 -1.06
C PHE A 376 -11.67 -3.53 -0.91
N THR A 377 -11.35 -3.18 0.33
CA THR A 377 -10.55 -1.99 0.63
C THR A 377 -9.33 -2.30 1.47
N GLY A 378 -8.32 -1.45 1.32
CA GLY A 378 -7.10 -1.54 2.09
C GLY A 378 -6.63 -0.21 2.66
N TRP A 379 -5.67 -0.29 3.58
CA TRP A 379 -5.08 0.84 4.29
C TRP A 379 -3.56 0.70 4.38
N LYS A 380 -2.83 1.70 3.87
CA LYS A 380 -1.39 1.85 4.12
C LYS A 380 -1.17 2.50 5.47
N GLN A 381 -0.27 1.97 6.29
CA GLN A 381 0.18 2.55 7.55
C GLN A 381 1.70 2.67 7.55
N PHE A 382 2.20 3.89 7.68
CA PHE A 382 3.63 4.10 7.83
C PHE A 382 4.03 3.97 9.31
N THR A 383 5.20 3.39 9.54
CA THR A 383 5.79 3.23 10.87
C THR A 383 6.62 4.44 11.31
N LYS A 384 7.14 5.20 10.33
CA LYS A 384 8.03 6.34 10.58
C LYS A 384 7.24 7.61 10.85
N ALA A 385 7.59 8.29 11.94
CA ALA A 385 6.98 9.56 12.36
C ALA A 385 7.14 10.73 11.38
N LYS A 386 8.00 10.60 10.36
CA LYS A 386 8.09 11.60 9.27
C LYS A 386 6.96 11.46 8.24
N ASN A 387 6.30 10.30 8.21
CA ASN A 387 5.23 9.97 7.27
C ASN A 387 3.88 10.06 7.99
N ASP A 388 3.70 9.28 9.06
CA ASP A 388 2.48 9.29 9.86
C ASP A 388 2.79 9.75 11.29
N ARG A 389 2.24 10.91 11.70
CA ARG A 389 2.44 11.47 13.03
C ARG A 389 1.18 12.13 13.59
N PRO A 390 0.58 11.56 14.66
CA PRO A 390 0.78 10.19 15.13
C PRO A 390 0.35 9.16 14.05
N PRO A 391 0.79 7.90 14.14
CA PRO A 391 0.16 6.82 13.36
C PRO A 391 -1.32 6.68 13.72
N THR A 392 -2.15 6.22 12.77
CA THR A 392 -3.55 5.96 13.04
C THR A 392 -3.70 4.70 13.90
N PRO A 393 -4.38 4.76 15.06
CA PRO A 393 -4.63 3.57 15.87
C PRO A 393 -5.41 2.50 15.11
N ARG A 394 -5.07 1.21 15.30
CA ARG A 394 -5.76 0.08 14.64
C ARG A 394 -7.27 0.07 14.93
N SER A 395 -7.67 0.45 16.14
CA SER A 395 -9.08 0.59 16.52
C SER A 395 -9.82 1.65 15.70
N GLU A 396 -9.16 2.76 15.34
CA GLU A 396 -9.74 3.75 14.43
C GLU A 396 -9.83 3.24 12.99
N ILE A 397 -8.85 2.46 12.53
CA ILE A 397 -8.91 1.83 11.19
C ILE A 397 -10.12 0.89 11.11
N LEU A 398 -10.41 0.12 12.16
CA LEU A 398 -11.58 -0.79 12.21
C LEU A 398 -12.93 -0.06 12.23
N ARG A 399 -12.95 1.23 12.56
CA ARG A 399 -14.18 2.04 12.52
C ARG A 399 -14.51 2.54 11.13
N LEU A 400 -13.58 2.46 10.18
CA LEU A 400 -13.82 2.87 8.79
C LEU A 400 -14.97 2.07 8.16
N TRP A 401 -15.67 2.69 7.21
CA TRP A 401 -16.67 2.03 6.40
C TRP A 401 -16.44 2.31 4.91
N PRO A 402 -16.22 1.27 4.08
CA PRO A 402 -16.08 -0.14 4.45
C PRO A 402 -14.86 -0.37 5.36
N VAL A 403 -14.81 -1.49 6.09
CA VAL A 403 -13.66 -1.82 6.95
C VAL A 403 -12.53 -2.37 6.08
N PRO A 404 -11.30 -1.84 6.15
CA PRO A 404 -10.17 -2.39 5.40
C PRO A 404 -9.86 -3.84 5.78
N LEU A 405 -9.74 -4.69 4.77
CA LEU A 405 -9.36 -6.10 4.92
C LEU A 405 -7.92 -6.37 4.46
N TYR A 406 -7.26 -5.38 3.87
CA TYR A 406 -5.84 -5.42 3.53
C TYR A 406 -5.13 -4.27 4.24
N ILE A 407 -4.23 -4.59 5.16
CA ILE A 407 -3.42 -3.62 5.90
C ILE A 407 -1.98 -3.75 5.45
N GLN A 408 -1.43 -2.66 4.91
CA GLN A 408 -0.03 -2.62 4.52
C GLN A 408 0.77 -1.78 5.50
N ILE A 409 1.84 -2.35 6.06
CA ILE A 409 2.79 -1.66 6.93
C ILE A 409 4.03 -1.30 6.11
N GLN A 410 4.45 -0.03 6.19
CA GLN A 410 5.59 0.52 5.42
C GLN A 410 6.57 1.35 6.26
#